data_AF-A0A0F9EU08-F1
#
_entry.id   AF-A0A0F9EU08-F1
#
_cell.length_a   1.000
_cell.length_b   1.000
_cell.length_c   1.000
_cell.angle_alpha   90.00
_cell.angle_beta   90.00
_cell.angle_gamma   90.00
#
_symmetry.space_group_name_H-M   'P 1'
#
loop_
_entity.id
_entity.type
_entity.pdbx_description
1 polymer ?
#
loop_
_entity_poly.entity_id
_entity_poly.type
_entity_poly.pdbx_seq_one_letter_code
_entity_poly.pdbx_strand_id
1 'polypeptide(L)'
;DSIQEQAFLRASAMARDWKCLVFVCLRPATFSRSRNSGVLDSVAPRVIVVAPPLTRPLLVRRFDYALGLLSGVNSPGKSISHHLPSTKRVLQRVRESFNSDAKLCRLFDSLSNGNVRALLQFVQQALINDHLDTEKISDKPSYLMPVHEALRSILYGEHLQYDPTHSPVVNLFDALHADKIEHFSRFLLLHYLSRQRSLPQNTRGLRSVTEVETYMCQLGYTPAHVTATLKFLFDKHCCECSVPGVTWANRTEEFRITDWGTYHINNLVNEFQYVDAMVIDTPIMDDSVRETIQHVRYIRDRIVRCQHFVDYLDNAMLTMKDDDATLAWAEVARTVREDIEYIKARIEKK
;
A
#
# COMPACT_ATOMS: atom_id res chain seq x y z
N ASP A 1 -4.10 -6.99 27.15
CA ASP A 1 -4.16 -8.44 26.84
C ASP A 1 -4.61 -9.29 28.02
N SER A 2 -3.99 -9.17 29.21
CA SER A 2 -4.37 -9.95 30.40
C SER A 2 -5.87 -9.93 30.77
N ILE A 3 -6.54 -8.78 30.64
CA ILE A 3 -7.99 -8.66 30.90
C ILE A 3 -8.82 -9.50 29.91
N GLN A 4 -8.44 -9.54 28.63
CA GLN A 4 -9.17 -10.31 27.61
C GLN A 4 -8.97 -11.81 27.80
N GLU A 5 -7.77 -12.24 28.22
CA GLU A 5 -7.50 -13.63 28.56
C GLU A 5 -8.26 -14.08 29.81
N GLN A 6 -8.30 -13.25 30.85
CA GLN A 6 -9.11 -13.51 32.04
C GLN A 6 -10.61 -13.54 31.73
N ALA A 7 -11.09 -12.64 30.88
CA ALA A 7 -12.48 -12.64 30.43
C ALA A 7 -12.82 -13.94 29.69
N PHE A 8 -11.92 -14.43 28.82
CA PHE A 8 -12.10 -15.70 28.13
C PHE A 8 -12.13 -16.90 29.09
N LEU A 9 -11.23 -16.94 30.06
CA LEU A 9 -11.19 -18.00 31.08
C LEU A 9 -12.47 -18.05 31.90
N ARG A 10 -12.94 -16.89 32.37
CA ARG A 10 -14.19 -16.79 33.14
C ARG A 10 -15.38 -17.18 32.29
N ALA A 11 -15.44 -16.74 31.03
CA ALA A 11 -16.50 -17.12 30.10
C ALA A 11 -16.52 -18.64 29.84
N SER A 12 -15.35 -19.26 29.71
CA SER A 12 -15.22 -20.71 29.51
C SER A 12 -15.69 -21.50 30.74
N ALA A 13 -15.33 -21.03 31.94
CA ALA A 13 -15.82 -21.61 33.19
C ALA A 13 -17.33 -21.46 33.34
N MET A 14 -17.89 -20.27 33.08
CA MET A 14 -19.33 -20.02 33.11
C MET A 14 -20.10 -20.89 32.12
N ALA A 15 -19.61 -21.00 30.88
CA ALA A 15 -20.26 -21.83 29.86
C ALA A 15 -20.30 -23.31 30.27
N ARG A 16 -19.23 -23.82 30.88
CA ARG A 16 -19.14 -25.20 31.38
C ARG A 16 -20.04 -25.42 32.60
N ASP A 17 -19.92 -24.58 33.61
CA ASP A 17 -20.53 -24.80 34.92
C ASP A 17 -22.04 -24.49 34.89
N TRP A 18 -22.45 -23.48 34.10
CA TRP A 18 -23.85 -23.03 34.03
C TRP A 18 -24.58 -23.52 32.78
N LYS A 19 -23.93 -24.33 31.92
CA LYS A 19 -24.48 -24.87 30.68
C LYS A 19 -25.11 -23.80 29.77
N CYS A 20 -24.47 -22.64 29.65
CA CYS A 20 -24.94 -21.51 28.85
C CYS A 20 -24.01 -21.21 27.67
N LEU A 21 -24.56 -20.53 26.64
CA LEU A 21 -23.77 -20.04 25.51
C LEU A 21 -23.23 -18.65 25.83
N VAL A 22 -21.92 -18.50 25.90
CA VAL A 22 -21.25 -17.22 26.17
C VAL A 22 -20.50 -16.75 24.93
N PHE A 23 -20.79 -15.53 24.47
CA PHE A 23 -20.06 -14.89 23.40
C PHE A 23 -18.98 -13.96 23.98
N VAL A 24 -17.73 -14.15 23.57
CA VAL A 24 -16.61 -13.29 23.96
C VAL A 24 -15.99 -12.68 22.72
N CYS A 25 -15.95 -11.36 22.68
CA CYS A 25 -15.27 -10.62 21.62
C CYS A 25 -13.79 -10.44 22.01
N LEU A 26 -12.91 -11.14 21.30
CA LEU A 26 -11.46 -10.99 21.44
C LEU A 26 -10.88 -10.19 20.27
N ARG A 27 -9.83 -9.41 20.52
CA ARG A 27 -9.08 -8.79 19.41
C ARG A 27 -8.32 -9.88 18.65
N PRO A 28 -8.20 -9.79 17.31
CA PRO A 28 -7.46 -10.78 16.53
C PRO A 28 -6.02 -10.99 17.01
N ALA A 29 -5.31 -9.92 17.36
CA ALA A 29 -3.94 -9.99 17.90
C ALA A 29 -3.88 -10.78 19.22
N THR A 30 -4.82 -10.51 20.13
CA THR A 30 -4.92 -11.22 21.42
C THR A 30 -5.28 -12.69 21.19
N PHE A 31 -6.23 -12.98 20.30
CA PHE A 31 -6.57 -14.36 19.95
C PHE A 31 -5.38 -15.13 19.37
N SER A 32 -4.67 -14.57 18.38
CA SER A 32 -3.50 -15.21 17.77
C SER A 32 -2.39 -15.45 18.79
N ARG A 33 -2.12 -14.49 19.68
CA ARG A 33 -1.12 -14.64 20.74
C ARG A 33 -1.52 -15.72 21.73
N SER A 34 -2.74 -15.67 22.26
CA SER A 34 -3.21 -16.64 23.26
C SER A 34 -3.38 -18.05 22.68
N ARG A 35 -3.54 -18.19 21.36
CA ARG A 35 -3.50 -19.48 20.65
C ARG A 35 -2.08 -20.03 20.51
N ASN A 36 -1.09 -19.18 20.23
CA ASN A 36 0.28 -19.63 19.99
C ASN A 36 1.08 -19.85 21.27
N SER A 37 0.77 -19.15 22.37
CA SER A 37 1.58 -19.16 23.59
C SER A 37 0.78 -19.09 24.89
N GLY A 38 -0.54 -19.31 24.85
CA GLY A 38 -1.42 -18.99 25.97
C GLY A 38 -2.52 -20.02 26.24
N VAL A 39 -3.48 -19.59 27.04
CA VAL A 39 -4.54 -20.42 27.64
C VAL A 39 -5.47 -21.09 26.63
N LEU A 40 -5.55 -20.55 25.40
CA LEU A 40 -6.42 -21.06 24.33
C LEU A 40 -5.93 -22.37 23.69
N ASP A 41 -4.73 -22.84 24.03
CA ASP A 41 -4.25 -24.15 23.56
C ASP A 41 -5.03 -25.31 24.23
N SER A 42 -5.48 -25.10 25.48
CA SER A 42 -6.16 -26.13 26.29
C SER A 42 -7.68 -26.22 26.08
N VAL A 43 -8.29 -25.17 25.53
CA VAL A 43 -9.74 -25.09 25.28
C VAL A 43 -9.90 -24.71 23.82
N ALA A 44 -10.57 -25.55 23.02
CA ALA A 44 -10.85 -25.26 21.61
C ALA A 44 -12.21 -24.53 21.46
N PRO A 45 -12.26 -23.18 21.51
CA PRO A 45 -13.52 -22.47 21.31
C PRO A 45 -13.97 -22.57 19.85
N ARG A 46 -15.29 -22.44 19.63
CA ARG A 46 -15.82 -22.12 18.30
C ARG A 46 -15.57 -20.65 18.01
N VAL A 47 -14.78 -20.37 16.99
CA VAL A 47 -14.38 -19.00 16.62
C VAL A 47 -15.25 -18.51 15.48
N ILE A 48 -15.87 -17.34 15.66
CA ILE A 48 -16.55 -16.60 14.60
C ILE A 48 -15.67 -15.39 14.28
N VAL A 49 -15.18 -15.31 13.05
CA VAL A 49 -14.38 -14.17 12.59
C VAL A 49 -15.29 -13.19 11.88
N VAL A 50 -15.37 -11.96 12.39
CA VAL A 50 -16.03 -10.85 11.69
C VAL A 50 -15.02 -10.29 10.70
N ALA A 51 -15.22 -10.58 9.42
CA ALA A 51 -14.39 -10.03 8.36
C ALA A 51 -14.54 -8.50 8.27
N PRO A 52 -13.48 -7.77 7.89
CA PRO A 52 -13.59 -6.35 7.61
C PRO A 52 -14.62 -6.12 6.48
N PRO A 53 -15.38 -5.01 6.53
CA PRO A 53 -16.31 -4.66 5.47
C PRO A 53 -15.56 -4.38 4.17
N LEU A 54 -16.18 -4.74 3.04
CA LEU A 54 -15.62 -4.45 1.72
C LEU A 54 -15.51 -2.92 1.51
N THR A 55 -14.38 -2.50 0.93
CA THR A 55 -14.03 -1.08 0.72
C THR A 55 -15.09 -0.32 -0.08
N ARG A 56 -15.53 -0.86 -1.24
CA ARG A 56 -16.54 -0.20 -2.09
C ARG A 56 -17.85 0.12 -1.35
N PRO A 57 -18.61 -0.84 -0.80
CA PRO A 57 -19.88 -0.53 -0.12
C PRO A 57 -19.68 0.31 1.14
N LEU A 58 -18.53 0.19 1.82
CA LEU A 58 -18.22 1.05 2.96
C LEU A 58 -18.09 2.51 2.53
N LEU A 59 -17.28 2.80 1.50
CA LEU A 59 -17.05 4.15 1.02
C LEU A 59 -18.34 4.76 0.45
N VAL A 60 -19.12 4.00 -0.34
CA VAL A 60 -20.41 4.46 -0.86
C VAL A 60 -21.35 4.89 0.28
N ARG A 61 -21.52 4.05 1.30
CA ARG A 61 -22.36 4.39 2.48
C ARG A 61 -21.84 5.60 3.25
N ARG A 62 -20.52 5.77 3.35
CA ARG A 62 -19.90 6.93 4.02
C ARG A 62 -20.15 8.23 3.25
N PHE A 63 -20.01 8.21 1.94
CA PHE A 63 -20.34 9.36 1.10
C PHE A 63 -21.83 9.66 1.09
N ASP A 64 -22.71 8.64 1.01
CA ASP A 64 -24.16 8.84 1.10
C ASP A 64 -24.57 9.46 2.44
N TYR A 65 -23.93 9.04 3.54
CA TYR A 65 -24.12 9.67 4.84
C TYR A 65 -23.69 11.15 4.84
N ALA A 66 -22.50 11.46 4.30
CA ALA A 66 -22.00 12.84 4.18
C ALA A 66 -22.91 13.71 3.30
N LEU A 67 -23.44 13.17 2.20
CA LEU A 67 -24.40 13.85 1.32
C LEU A 67 -25.74 14.10 2.02
N GLY A 68 -26.19 13.17 2.86
CA GLY A 68 -27.38 13.33 3.70
C GLY A 68 -27.21 14.41 4.77
N LEU A 69 -26.00 14.55 5.33
CA LEU A 69 -25.66 15.65 6.25
C LEU A 69 -25.72 17.01 5.53
N LEU A 70 -25.08 17.14 4.36
CA LEU A 70 -25.12 18.38 3.56
C LEU A 70 -26.52 18.75 3.07
N SER A 71 -27.42 17.77 2.95
CA SER A 71 -28.81 17.99 2.53
C SER A 71 -29.76 18.22 3.72
N GLY A 72 -29.26 18.20 4.96
CA GLY A 72 -30.06 18.40 6.17
C GLY A 72 -30.91 17.20 6.61
N VAL A 73 -30.81 16.04 5.95
CA VAL A 73 -31.62 14.84 6.22
C VAL A 73 -31.13 14.09 7.46
N ASN A 74 -29.82 14.13 7.75
CA ASN A 74 -29.17 13.29 8.78
C ASN A 74 -28.55 14.09 9.94
N SER A 75 -28.97 15.34 10.20
CA SER A 75 -28.31 16.22 11.19
C SER A 75 -28.60 15.80 12.65
N PRO A 76 -27.60 15.41 13.45
CA PRO A 76 -27.79 15.19 14.88
C PRO A 76 -27.76 16.55 15.61
N GLY A 77 -28.94 17.16 15.79
CA GLY A 77 -29.10 18.44 16.49
C GLY A 77 -29.04 19.69 15.59
N LYS A 78 -29.54 20.82 16.13
CA LYS A 78 -29.86 22.12 15.47
C LYS A 78 -29.39 22.23 14.03
N SER A 79 -30.35 22.30 13.09
CA SER A 79 -30.19 22.46 11.64
C SER A 79 -29.05 23.39 11.22
N ILE A 80 -27.84 22.85 11.11
CA ILE A 80 -26.77 23.48 10.35
C ILE A 80 -26.91 22.96 8.92
N SER A 81 -27.90 23.50 8.22
CA SER A 81 -28.04 23.34 6.77
C SER A 81 -26.98 24.23 6.12
N HIS A 82 -25.77 23.69 5.89
CA HIS A 82 -24.81 24.37 5.04
C HIS A 82 -25.17 24.12 3.57
N HIS A 83 -25.76 25.12 2.90
CA HIS A 83 -25.93 25.11 1.45
C HIS A 83 -24.57 25.28 0.77
N LEU A 84 -23.84 24.16 0.61
CA LEU A 84 -22.56 24.07 -0.11
C LEU A 84 -22.75 23.25 -1.39
N PRO A 85 -23.34 23.84 -2.46
CA PRO A 85 -23.68 23.12 -3.68
C PRO A 85 -22.46 22.55 -4.42
N SER A 86 -21.32 23.25 -4.38
CA SER A 86 -20.05 22.77 -4.94
C SER A 86 -19.53 21.53 -4.22
N THR A 87 -19.44 21.56 -2.89
CA THR A 87 -19.00 20.42 -2.08
C THR A 87 -19.90 19.21 -2.26
N LYS A 88 -21.23 19.42 -2.33
CA LYS A 88 -22.18 18.34 -2.59
C LYS A 88 -21.93 17.68 -3.95
N ARG A 89 -21.68 18.46 -5.00
CA ARG A 89 -21.34 17.93 -6.33
C ARG A 89 -20.05 17.13 -6.30
N VAL A 90 -18.98 17.67 -5.70
CA VAL A 90 -17.69 16.97 -5.58
C VAL A 90 -17.85 15.62 -4.86
N LEU A 91 -18.52 15.58 -3.70
CA LEU A 91 -18.74 14.33 -2.97
C LEU A 91 -19.60 13.33 -3.75
N GLN A 92 -20.60 13.79 -4.52
CA GLN A 92 -21.37 12.92 -5.41
C GLN A 92 -20.49 12.28 -6.49
N ARG A 93 -19.59 13.06 -7.12
CA ARG A 93 -18.68 12.55 -8.15
C ARG A 93 -17.64 11.61 -7.61
N VAL A 94 -17.07 11.90 -6.45
CA VAL A 94 -16.13 11.01 -5.77
C VAL A 94 -16.83 9.70 -5.43
N ARG A 95 -18.04 9.75 -4.88
CA ARG A 95 -18.85 8.54 -4.63
C ARG A 95 -19.08 7.73 -5.91
N GLU A 96 -19.46 8.39 -7.01
CA GLU A 96 -19.64 7.74 -8.32
C GLU A 96 -18.34 7.07 -8.78
N SER A 97 -17.20 7.75 -8.62
CA SER A 97 -15.87 7.24 -8.98
C SER A 97 -15.53 5.96 -8.22
N PHE A 98 -15.72 5.93 -6.89
CA PHE A 98 -15.53 4.72 -6.09
C PHE A 98 -16.56 3.62 -6.40
N ASN A 99 -17.75 3.97 -6.89
CA ASN A 99 -18.74 2.97 -7.28
C ASN A 99 -18.44 2.36 -8.65
N SER A 100 -17.92 3.13 -9.61
CA SER A 100 -17.67 2.65 -10.98
C SER A 100 -16.27 2.07 -11.18
N ASP A 101 -15.26 2.63 -10.51
CA ASP A 101 -13.85 2.29 -10.77
C ASP A 101 -13.30 1.29 -9.73
N ALA A 102 -13.15 0.05 -10.18
CA ALA A 102 -12.56 -1.02 -9.38
C ALA A 102 -11.05 -0.85 -9.15
N LYS A 103 -10.31 -0.16 -10.03
CA LYS A 103 -8.88 0.13 -9.83
C LYS A 103 -8.71 1.13 -8.69
N LEU A 104 -9.57 2.15 -8.63
CA LEU A 104 -9.57 3.11 -7.53
C LEU A 104 -9.84 2.42 -6.19
N CYS A 105 -10.85 1.54 -6.13
CA CYS A 105 -11.11 0.77 -4.92
C CYS A 105 -9.91 -0.10 -4.52
N ARG A 106 -9.28 -0.79 -5.49
CA ARG A 106 -8.10 -1.62 -5.23
C ARG A 106 -6.93 -0.82 -4.66
N LEU A 107 -6.65 0.37 -5.19
CA LEU A 107 -5.60 1.26 -4.66
C LEU A 107 -5.78 1.50 -3.15
N PHE A 108 -6.97 1.95 -2.75
CA PHE A 108 -7.25 2.28 -1.35
C PHE A 108 -7.39 1.05 -0.45
N ASP A 109 -7.90 -0.06 -0.99
CA ASP A 109 -7.99 -1.33 -0.28
C ASP A 109 -6.59 -1.86 0.06
N SER A 110 -5.71 -1.94 -0.94
CA SER A 110 -4.32 -2.34 -0.80
C SER A 110 -3.55 -1.42 0.15
N LEU A 111 -3.68 -0.09 -0.02
CA LEU A 111 -3.03 0.89 0.85
C LEU A 111 -3.45 0.75 2.33
N SER A 112 -4.71 0.36 2.57
CA SER A 112 -5.22 0.19 3.93
C SER A 112 -4.82 -1.12 4.61
N ASN A 113 -4.38 -2.13 3.85
CA ASN A 113 -4.18 -3.51 4.33
C ASN A 113 -5.35 -4.00 5.21
N GLY A 114 -6.58 -3.70 4.82
CA GLY A 114 -7.80 -4.06 5.57
C GLY A 114 -8.11 -3.19 6.81
N ASN A 115 -7.30 -2.17 7.11
CA ASN A 115 -7.56 -1.22 8.18
C ASN A 115 -8.53 -0.11 7.72
N VAL A 116 -9.80 -0.28 8.06
CA VAL A 116 -10.88 0.68 7.74
C VAL A 116 -10.61 2.11 8.23
N ARG A 117 -9.89 2.30 9.35
CA ARG A 117 -9.56 3.65 9.83
C ARG A 117 -8.54 4.33 8.93
N ALA A 118 -7.47 3.60 8.60
CA ALA A 118 -6.45 4.07 7.67
C ALA A 118 -7.06 4.35 6.29
N LEU A 119 -7.91 3.45 5.79
CA LEU A 119 -8.68 3.64 4.55
C LEU A 119 -9.39 5.00 4.52
N LEU A 120 -10.17 5.32 5.57
CA LEU A 120 -10.92 6.59 5.62
C LEU A 120 -9.99 7.80 5.73
N GLN A 121 -8.86 7.68 6.42
CA GLN A 121 -7.85 8.74 6.50
C GLN A 121 -7.21 9.00 5.13
N PHE A 122 -6.84 7.96 4.39
CA PHE A 122 -6.26 8.12 3.05
C PHE A 122 -7.27 8.71 2.07
N VAL A 123 -8.54 8.27 2.12
CA VAL A 123 -9.59 8.86 1.28
C VAL A 123 -9.80 10.34 1.63
N GLN A 124 -9.81 10.68 2.92
CA GLN A 124 -9.90 12.07 3.37
C GLN A 124 -8.72 12.89 2.85
N GLN A 125 -7.48 12.39 3.00
CA GLN A 125 -6.28 13.05 2.50
C GLN A 125 -6.36 13.27 0.98
N ALA A 126 -6.76 12.25 0.22
CA ALA A 126 -6.90 12.37 -1.24
C ALA A 126 -7.90 13.46 -1.67
N LEU A 127 -8.91 13.74 -0.85
CA LEU A 127 -9.93 14.76 -1.12
C LEU A 127 -9.55 16.17 -0.70
N ILE A 128 -8.68 16.30 0.30
CA ILE A 128 -8.27 17.60 0.85
C ILE A 128 -7.06 18.16 0.11
N ASN A 129 -6.17 17.30 -0.39
CA ASN A 129 -4.92 17.74 -1.00
C ASN A 129 -5.16 18.51 -2.31
N ASP A 130 -4.35 19.54 -2.54
CA ASP A 130 -4.36 20.40 -3.73
C ASP A 130 -4.06 19.66 -5.05
N HIS A 131 -3.62 18.41 -4.97
CA HIS A 131 -3.38 17.56 -6.14
C HIS A 131 -4.68 17.05 -6.78
N LEU A 132 -5.82 17.15 -6.08
CA LEU A 132 -7.13 16.85 -6.64
C LEU A 132 -7.74 18.11 -7.25
N ASP A 133 -7.96 18.09 -8.56
CA ASP A 133 -8.54 19.23 -9.29
C ASP A 133 -10.06 19.32 -9.05
N THR A 134 -10.43 19.96 -7.94
CA THR A 134 -11.83 20.10 -7.52
C THR A 134 -12.65 20.97 -8.49
N GLU A 135 -12.02 21.89 -9.21
CA GLU A 135 -12.66 22.69 -10.26
C GLU A 135 -13.08 21.81 -11.44
N LYS A 136 -12.17 20.95 -11.95
CA LYS A 136 -12.51 19.98 -13.01
C LYS A 136 -13.66 19.06 -12.60
N ILE A 137 -13.68 18.60 -11.34
CA ILE A 137 -14.73 17.71 -10.81
C ILE A 137 -16.07 18.46 -10.67
N SER A 138 -16.05 19.74 -10.28
CA SER A 138 -17.25 20.56 -10.12
C SER A 138 -17.87 20.95 -11.46
N ASP A 139 -17.04 21.34 -12.43
CA ASP A 139 -17.49 21.98 -13.67
C ASP A 139 -17.89 20.98 -14.76
N LYS A 140 -17.24 19.81 -14.80
CA LYS A 140 -17.51 18.79 -15.82
C LYS A 140 -18.38 17.66 -15.26
N PRO A 141 -19.66 17.57 -15.65
CA PRO A 141 -20.58 16.58 -15.08
C PRO A 141 -20.26 15.12 -15.45
N SER A 142 -19.34 14.87 -16.37
CA SER A 142 -18.85 13.53 -16.73
C SER A 142 -17.47 13.19 -16.14
N TYR A 143 -16.86 14.12 -15.41
CA TYR A 143 -15.53 13.92 -14.86
C TYR A 143 -15.60 13.14 -13.55
N LEU A 144 -15.09 11.91 -13.59
CA LEU A 144 -14.87 11.07 -12.42
C LEU A 144 -13.41 11.18 -11.98
N MET A 145 -13.16 11.09 -10.68
CA MET A 145 -11.82 11.12 -10.11
C MET A 145 -11.02 9.94 -10.67
N PRO A 146 -9.99 10.18 -11.48
CA PRO A 146 -9.20 9.11 -12.07
C PRO A 146 -8.16 8.57 -11.07
N VAL A 147 -7.79 7.31 -11.24
CA VAL A 147 -6.82 6.62 -10.37
C VAL A 147 -5.50 7.38 -10.26
N HIS A 148 -4.99 7.94 -11.36
CA HIS A 148 -3.71 8.67 -11.35
C HIS A 148 -3.75 9.97 -10.55
N GLU A 149 -4.90 10.66 -10.46
CA GLU A 149 -5.05 11.84 -9.59
C GLU A 149 -5.12 11.41 -8.12
N ALA A 150 -5.87 10.34 -7.80
CA ALA A 150 -5.89 9.79 -6.46
C ALA A 150 -4.51 9.30 -6.00
N LEU A 151 -3.79 8.57 -6.86
CA LEU A 151 -2.43 8.13 -6.61
C LEU A 151 -1.50 9.32 -6.38
N ARG A 152 -1.59 10.36 -7.23
CA ARG A 152 -0.81 11.58 -7.09
C ARG A 152 -1.04 12.25 -5.72
N SER A 153 -2.30 12.39 -5.30
CA SER A 153 -2.64 12.97 -4.00
C SER A 153 -2.07 12.19 -2.83
N ILE A 154 -2.07 10.86 -2.90
CA ILE A 154 -1.51 9.99 -1.85
C ILE A 154 0.02 10.04 -1.87
N LEU A 155 0.62 10.04 -3.05
CA LEU A 155 2.07 9.97 -3.24
C LEU A 155 2.77 11.22 -2.73
N TYR A 156 2.24 12.41 -3.05
CA TYR A 156 2.83 13.70 -2.69
C TYR A 156 2.30 14.26 -1.37
N GLY A 157 1.10 13.87 -0.95
CA GLY A 157 0.48 14.44 0.24
C GLY A 157 0.33 15.96 0.13
N GLU A 158 0.86 16.66 1.13
CA GLU A 158 0.89 18.13 1.19
C GLU A 158 2.14 18.74 0.52
N HIS A 159 3.06 17.91 0.04
CA HIS A 159 4.32 18.34 -0.55
C HIS A 159 4.22 18.53 -2.06
N LEU A 160 5.14 19.33 -2.63
CA LEU A 160 5.27 19.48 -4.09
C LEU A 160 5.98 18.28 -4.75
N GLN A 161 6.84 17.60 -4.00
CA GLN A 161 7.68 16.50 -4.45
C GLN A 161 7.54 15.33 -3.47
N TYR A 162 7.99 14.15 -3.91
CA TYR A 162 7.97 12.96 -3.08
C TYR A 162 8.88 13.15 -1.86
N ASP A 163 8.36 12.77 -0.69
CA ASP A 163 9.11 12.72 0.55
C ASP A 163 8.96 11.32 1.16
N PRO A 164 10.05 10.54 1.30
CA PRO A 164 10.01 9.18 1.83
C PRO A 164 9.56 9.13 3.30
N THR A 165 9.64 10.24 4.04
CA THR A 165 9.24 10.29 5.46
C THR A 165 7.73 10.32 5.61
N HIS A 166 7.06 11.19 4.83
CA HIS A 166 5.63 11.45 4.94
C HIS A 166 4.78 10.63 3.98
N SER A 167 5.33 10.20 2.84
CA SER A 167 4.59 9.41 1.87
C SER A 167 4.37 7.97 2.37
N PRO A 168 3.14 7.43 2.24
CA PRO A 168 2.89 6.01 2.48
C PRO A 168 3.39 5.12 1.33
N VAL A 169 3.71 5.71 0.17
CA VAL A 169 4.27 5.03 -0.99
C VAL A 169 5.77 4.88 -0.79
N VAL A 170 6.28 3.67 -1.03
CA VAL A 170 7.68 3.33 -0.83
C VAL A 170 8.46 3.47 -2.14
N ASN A 171 9.60 4.15 -2.10
CA ASN A 171 10.60 4.07 -3.15
C ASN A 171 11.26 2.70 -3.14
N LEU A 172 10.90 1.87 -4.13
CA LEU A 172 11.48 0.53 -4.29
C LEU A 172 12.87 0.57 -4.92
N PHE A 173 13.28 1.72 -5.49
CA PHE A 173 14.55 1.91 -6.19
C PHE A 173 15.60 2.66 -5.38
N ASP A 174 15.33 3.00 -4.13
CA ASP A 174 16.28 3.68 -3.27
C ASP A 174 17.34 2.70 -2.70
N ALA A 175 18.54 3.21 -2.43
CA ALA A 175 19.73 2.44 -2.06
C ALA A 175 20.30 2.94 -0.73
N LEU A 176 20.79 2.03 0.11
CA LEU A 176 21.35 2.38 1.42
C LEU A 176 22.82 2.78 1.31
N HIS A 177 23.54 2.16 0.38
CA HIS A 177 24.94 2.43 0.07
C HIS A 177 25.11 2.77 -1.40
N ALA A 178 26.30 3.25 -1.76
CA ALA A 178 26.68 3.55 -3.15
C ALA A 178 26.98 2.27 -3.95
N ASP A 179 26.00 1.36 -4.01
CA ASP A 179 26.03 0.14 -4.83
C ASP A 179 24.79 0.06 -5.74
N LYS A 180 25.02 -0.05 -7.05
CA LYS A 180 23.97 -0.05 -8.08
C LYS A 180 22.98 -1.21 -7.92
N ILE A 181 23.43 -2.35 -7.38
CA ILE A 181 22.57 -3.52 -7.17
C ILE A 181 21.50 -3.21 -6.10
N GLU A 182 21.81 -2.35 -5.12
CA GLU A 182 20.88 -2.04 -4.02
C GLU A 182 19.57 -1.38 -4.46
N HIS A 183 19.55 -0.73 -5.64
CA HIS A 183 18.33 -0.22 -6.27
C HIS A 183 17.25 -1.28 -6.45
N PHE A 184 17.59 -2.57 -6.43
CA PHE A 184 16.62 -3.64 -6.63
C PHE A 184 16.29 -4.41 -5.36
N SER A 185 16.92 -4.07 -4.23
CA SER A 185 16.82 -4.85 -2.99
C SER A 185 15.40 -4.92 -2.45
N ARG A 186 14.69 -3.77 -2.39
CA ARG A 186 13.29 -3.68 -1.93
C ARG A 186 12.34 -4.39 -2.89
N PHE A 187 12.50 -4.14 -4.20
CA PHE A 187 11.69 -4.77 -5.25
C PHE A 187 11.84 -6.30 -5.23
N LEU A 188 13.07 -6.81 -5.25
CA LEU A 188 13.34 -8.25 -5.33
C LEU A 188 12.94 -8.98 -4.05
N LEU A 189 13.07 -8.36 -2.88
CA LEU A 189 12.59 -8.93 -1.62
C LEU A 189 11.07 -9.11 -1.65
N LEU A 190 10.32 -8.07 -2.01
CA LEU A 190 8.86 -8.17 -2.16
C LEU A 190 8.48 -9.17 -3.26
N HIS A 191 9.17 -9.14 -4.40
CA HIS A 191 8.94 -10.09 -5.48
C HIS A 191 9.13 -11.54 -5.00
N TYR A 192 10.19 -11.83 -4.25
CA TYR A 192 10.43 -13.14 -3.63
C TYR A 192 9.30 -13.55 -2.67
N LEU A 193 8.89 -12.65 -1.76
CA LEU A 193 7.79 -12.92 -0.84
C LEU A 193 6.45 -13.15 -1.56
N SER A 194 6.26 -12.59 -2.75
CA SER A 194 5.05 -12.77 -3.55
C SER A 194 4.96 -14.14 -4.25
N ARG A 195 6.07 -14.90 -4.31
CA ARG A 195 6.13 -16.20 -4.99
C ARG A 195 5.33 -17.27 -4.25
N GLN A 196 4.06 -17.45 -4.65
CA GLN A 196 3.15 -18.45 -4.08
C GLN A 196 3.51 -19.90 -4.47
N ARG A 197 4.19 -20.12 -5.61
CA ARG A 197 4.43 -21.46 -6.18
C ARG A 197 5.36 -22.35 -5.35
N SER A 198 6.15 -21.78 -4.45
CA SER A 198 7.16 -22.52 -3.68
C SER A 198 6.74 -22.77 -2.22
N LEU A 199 5.45 -22.66 -1.90
CA LEU A 199 4.93 -22.81 -0.53
C LEU A 199 4.07 -24.08 -0.40
N PRO A 200 4.28 -24.91 0.64
CA PRO A 200 3.31 -25.92 1.05
C PRO A 200 1.96 -25.23 1.34
N GLN A 201 0.83 -25.84 0.93
CA GLN A 201 -0.53 -25.26 1.05
C GLN A 201 -0.90 -24.75 2.47
N ASN A 202 -0.15 -25.16 3.51
CA ASN A 202 -0.39 -24.83 4.92
C ASN A 202 0.34 -23.58 5.44
N THR A 203 1.24 -22.96 4.68
CA THR A 203 2.11 -21.86 5.18
C THR A 203 1.48 -20.46 5.11
N ARG A 204 0.26 -20.31 4.56
CA ARG A 204 -0.46 -19.01 4.49
C ARG A 204 0.35 -17.83 3.90
N GLY A 205 1.35 -18.12 3.06
CA GLY A 205 2.22 -17.08 2.49
C GLY A 205 3.44 -16.71 3.33
N LEU A 206 3.64 -17.31 4.50
CA LEU A 206 4.73 -16.98 5.41
C LEU A 206 6.06 -17.62 4.98
N ARG A 207 7.14 -16.86 5.12
CA ARG A 207 8.53 -17.22 4.83
C ARG A 207 9.41 -16.87 6.01
N SER A 208 10.35 -17.75 6.36
CA SER A 208 11.30 -17.48 7.43
C SER A 208 12.29 -16.37 7.02
N VAL A 209 12.81 -15.61 7.99
CA VAL A 209 13.88 -14.61 7.75
C VAL A 209 15.09 -15.29 7.11
N THR A 210 15.46 -16.49 7.57
CA THR A 210 16.58 -17.26 7.05
C THR A 210 16.41 -17.61 5.57
N GLU A 211 15.20 -17.96 5.11
CA GLU A 211 14.92 -18.18 3.68
C GLU A 211 15.13 -16.91 2.86
N VAL A 212 14.61 -15.77 3.35
CA VAL A 212 14.75 -14.47 2.68
C VAL A 212 16.22 -14.05 2.62
N GLU A 213 16.96 -14.18 3.72
CA GLU A 213 18.39 -13.87 3.78
C GLU A 213 19.19 -14.77 2.85
N THR A 214 18.90 -16.07 2.81
CA THR A 214 19.59 -17.01 1.92
C THR A 214 19.40 -16.62 0.46
N TYR A 215 18.16 -16.35 0.04
CA TYR A 215 17.87 -15.93 -1.33
C TYR A 215 18.56 -14.61 -1.68
N MET A 216 18.42 -13.59 -0.84
CA MET A 216 19.01 -12.28 -1.13
C MET A 216 20.55 -12.32 -1.09
N CYS A 217 21.17 -13.14 -0.23
CA CYS A 217 22.62 -13.31 -0.24
C CYS A 217 23.12 -13.98 -1.53
N GLN A 218 22.35 -14.89 -2.13
CA GLN A 218 22.68 -15.47 -3.44
C GLN A 218 22.67 -14.42 -4.56
N LEU A 219 21.86 -13.36 -4.42
CA LEU A 219 21.84 -12.21 -5.33
C LEU A 219 22.99 -11.22 -5.10
N GLY A 220 23.80 -11.42 -4.06
CA GLY A 220 24.95 -10.56 -3.72
C GLY A 220 24.72 -9.56 -2.59
N TYR A 221 23.55 -9.58 -1.92
CA TYR A 221 23.30 -8.68 -0.80
C TYR A 221 23.92 -9.19 0.51
N THR A 222 24.37 -8.27 1.38
CA THR A 222 24.87 -8.65 2.71
C THR A 222 23.70 -8.93 3.67
N PRO A 223 23.85 -9.83 4.68
CA PRO A 223 22.78 -10.09 5.66
C PRO A 223 22.30 -8.83 6.40
N ALA A 224 23.22 -7.91 6.72
CA ALA A 224 22.90 -6.63 7.35
C ALA A 224 21.99 -5.77 6.46
N HIS A 225 22.28 -5.70 5.16
CA HIS A 225 21.44 -5.01 4.17
C HIS A 225 20.05 -5.63 4.06
N VAL A 226 19.97 -6.96 4.01
CA VAL A 226 18.69 -7.69 3.92
C VAL A 226 17.83 -7.43 5.15
N THR A 227 18.41 -7.51 6.34
CA THR A 227 17.71 -7.22 7.60
C THR A 227 17.22 -5.76 7.64
N ALA A 228 18.05 -4.79 7.22
CA ALA A 228 17.66 -3.38 7.16
C ALA A 228 16.53 -3.13 6.15
N THR A 229 16.60 -3.76 4.97
CA THR A 229 15.58 -3.69 3.92
C THR A 229 14.26 -4.29 4.37
N LEU A 230 14.31 -5.48 4.99
CA LEU A 230 13.12 -6.15 5.53
C LEU A 230 12.48 -5.33 6.65
N LYS A 231 13.29 -4.74 7.55
CA LYS A 231 12.81 -3.83 8.58
C LYS A 231 12.08 -2.64 7.99
N PHE A 232 12.69 -1.98 7.01
CA PHE A 232 12.11 -0.82 6.36
C PHE A 232 10.77 -1.16 5.68
N LEU A 233 10.69 -2.27 4.95
CA LEU A 233 9.46 -2.72 4.31
C LEU A 233 8.37 -3.11 5.32
N PHE A 234 8.76 -3.67 6.47
CA PHE A 234 7.84 -3.98 7.56
C PHE A 234 7.25 -2.70 8.19
N ASP A 235 8.11 -1.73 8.50
CA ASP A 235 7.71 -0.45 9.08
C ASP A 235 6.81 0.35 8.11
N LYS A 236 7.02 0.18 6.79
CA LYS A 236 6.18 0.76 5.73
C LYS A 236 4.96 -0.11 5.34
N HIS A 237 4.69 -1.18 6.10
CA HIS A 237 3.54 -2.08 5.90
C HIS A 237 3.48 -2.77 4.52
N CYS A 238 4.61 -2.94 3.84
CA CYS A 238 4.72 -3.73 2.60
C CYS A 238 4.87 -5.24 2.87
N CYS A 239 5.31 -5.60 4.08
CA CYS A 239 5.29 -6.96 4.60
C CYS A 239 4.80 -6.97 6.05
N GLU A 240 4.33 -8.13 6.50
CA GLU A 240 3.79 -8.30 7.86
C GLU A 240 4.14 -9.67 8.44
N CYS A 241 4.11 -9.75 9.77
CA CYS A 241 4.28 -10.98 10.52
C CYS A 241 2.95 -11.73 10.68
N SER A 242 3.01 -12.97 11.15
CA SER A 242 1.81 -13.77 11.45
C SER A 242 0.93 -13.19 12.56
N VAL A 243 1.50 -12.36 13.44
CA VAL A 243 0.81 -11.73 14.56
C VAL A 243 0.56 -10.25 14.28
N PRO A 244 -0.72 -9.80 14.22
CA PRO A 244 -1.04 -8.40 13.99
C PRO A 244 -0.59 -7.47 15.14
N GLY A 245 -0.17 -6.25 14.80
CA GLY A 245 0.15 -5.20 15.77
C GLY A 245 1.48 -5.37 16.49
N VAL A 246 2.38 -6.17 15.93
CA VAL A 246 3.73 -6.41 16.47
C VAL A 246 4.71 -5.37 15.92
N THR A 247 5.68 -4.97 16.75
CA THR A 247 6.78 -4.09 16.33
C THR A 247 7.98 -4.91 15.87
N TRP A 248 8.91 -4.31 15.12
CA TRP A 248 10.13 -5.00 14.69
C TRP A 248 10.91 -5.66 15.85
N ALA A 249 10.91 -5.06 17.04
CA ALA A 249 11.61 -5.61 18.20
C ALA A 249 11.01 -6.95 18.71
N ASN A 250 9.71 -7.14 18.57
CA ASN A 250 8.98 -8.31 19.09
C ASN A 250 8.40 -9.19 17.97
N ARG A 251 8.93 -9.04 16.76
CA ARG A 251 8.45 -9.70 15.53
C ARG A 251 8.64 -11.21 15.58
N THR A 252 7.83 -11.92 14.81
CA THR A 252 8.09 -13.33 14.50
C THR A 252 9.20 -13.43 13.46
N GLU A 253 9.89 -14.57 13.39
CA GLU A 253 10.90 -14.84 12.36
C GLU A 253 10.28 -15.23 11.01
N GLU A 254 8.97 -15.04 10.84
CA GLU A 254 8.24 -15.33 9.62
C GLU A 254 7.48 -14.09 9.13
N PHE A 255 7.57 -13.85 7.82
CA PHE A 255 6.99 -12.70 7.13
C PHE A 255 6.24 -13.13 5.88
N ARG A 256 5.22 -12.36 5.53
CA ARG A 256 4.56 -12.44 4.23
C ARG A 256 4.42 -11.05 3.63
N ILE A 257 4.31 -10.98 2.30
CA ILE A 257 3.96 -9.74 1.62
C ILE A 257 2.52 -9.34 1.98
N THR A 258 2.27 -8.04 2.11
CA THR A 258 0.91 -7.49 2.27
C THR A 258 0.26 -7.19 0.93
N ASP A 259 -1.02 -6.84 0.93
CA ASP A 259 -1.68 -6.33 -0.28
C ASP A 259 -1.02 -5.03 -0.75
N TRP A 260 -0.54 -4.19 0.18
CA TRP A 260 0.21 -2.98 -0.17
C TRP A 260 1.55 -3.27 -0.84
N GLY A 261 2.33 -4.20 -0.30
CA GLY A 261 3.60 -4.63 -0.93
C GLY A 261 3.35 -5.24 -2.32
N THR A 262 2.31 -6.05 -2.44
CA THR A 262 1.90 -6.66 -3.71
C THR A 262 1.48 -5.61 -4.73
N TYR A 263 0.73 -4.59 -4.30
CA TYR A 263 0.31 -3.48 -5.14
C TYR A 263 1.50 -2.65 -5.63
N HIS A 264 2.56 -2.48 -4.82
CA HIS A 264 3.76 -1.81 -5.28
C HIS A 264 4.39 -2.52 -6.48
N ILE A 265 4.66 -3.82 -6.36
CA ILE A 265 5.40 -4.57 -7.39
C ILE A 265 4.56 -4.93 -8.63
N ASN A 266 3.23 -4.98 -8.50
CA ASN A 266 2.35 -5.35 -9.62
C ASN A 266 1.66 -4.16 -10.28
N ASN A 267 1.55 -3.02 -9.59
CA ASN A 267 0.82 -1.86 -10.07
C ASN A 267 1.70 -0.61 -10.07
N LEU A 268 2.22 -0.18 -8.91
CA LEU A 268 2.89 1.13 -8.83
C LEU A 268 4.15 1.21 -9.68
N VAL A 269 5.02 0.20 -9.62
CA VAL A 269 6.27 0.19 -10.40
C VAL A 269 6.04 0.29 -11.91
N ASN A 270 4.83 -0.01 -12.37
CA ASN A 270 4.43 0.00 -13.78
C ASN A 270 3.82 1.35 -14.23
N GLU A 271 3.56 2.28 -13.30
CA GLU A 271 2.86 3.54 -13.59
C GLU A 271 3.86 4.71 -13.69
N PHE A 272 3.75 5.52 -14.73
CA PHE A 272 4.61 6.68 -14.95
C PHE A 272 4.65 7.62 -13.72
N GLN A 273 3.52 7.86 -13.03
CA GLN A 273 3.51 8.80 -11.90
C GLN A 273 4.34 8.33 -10.72
N TYR A 274 4.46 7.01 -10.54
CA TYR A 274 5.33 6.43 -9.52
C TYR A 274 6.80 6.62 -9.91
N VAL A 275 7.18 6.22 -11.13
CA VAL A 275 8.56 6.33 -11.61
C VAL A 275 9.05 7.78 -11.62
N ASP A 276 8.20 8.72 -12.05
CA ASP A 276 8.50 10.16 -12.04
C ASP A 276 8.67 10.76 -10.64
N ALA A 277 8.04 10.15 -9.64
CA ALA A 277 8.25 10.54 -8.26
C ALA A 277 9.52 9.94 -7.67
N MET A 278 9.76 8.64 -7.93
CA MET A 278 10.90 7.93 -7.37
C MET A 278 12.24 8.46 -7.88
N VAL A 279 12.31 8.88 -9.15
CA VAL A 279 13.53 9.47 -9.74
C VAL A 279 14.07 10.68 -8.97
N ILE A 280 13.21 11.41 -8.24
CA ILE A 280 13.63 12.57 -7.43
C ILE A 280 14.38 12.15 -6.16
N ASP A 281 14.02 11.00 -5.61
CA ASP A 281 14.49 10.51 -4.32
C ASP A 281 15.56 9.42 -4.46
N THR A 282 15.62 8.75 -5.60
CA THR A 282 16.61 7.71 -5.86
C THR A 282 18.02 8.29 -6.08
N PRO A 283 19.04 7.85 -5.31
CA PRO A 283 20.42 8.31 -5.50
C PRO A 283 21.02 7.75 -6.80
N ILE A 284 21.26 8.62 -7.79
CA ILE A 284 21.84 8.23 -9.08
C ILE A 284 23.37 8.16 -8.95
N MET A 285 23.96 6.98 -9.18
CA MET A 285 25.40 6.71 -8.98
C MET A 285 26.25 6.94 -10.23
N ASP A 286 25.62 7.24 -11.36
CA ASP A 286 26.29 7.63 -12.61
C ASP A 286 26.24 9.15 -12.77
N ASP A 287 27.40 9.80 -12.74
CA ASP A 287 27.50 11.26 -12.80
C ASP A 287 26.91 11.83 -14.11
N SER A 288 27.11 11.13 -15.23
CA SER A 288 26.59 11.58 -16.54
C SER A 288 25.06 11.54 -16.58
N VAL A 289 24.46 10.51 -16.00
CA VAL A 289 23.00 10.41 -15.89
C VAL A 289 22.48 11.42 -14.87
N ARG A 290 23.17 11.61 -13.74
CA ARG A 290 22.77 12.56 -12.70
C ARG A 290 22.64 13.98 -13.24
N GLU A 291 23.52 14.40 -14.16
CA GLU A 291 23.44 15.71 -14.82
C GLU A 291 22.18 15.89 -15.68
N THR A 292 21.63 14.80 -16.22
CA THR A 292 20.39 14.81 -17.02
C THR A 292 19.12 14.79 -16.16
N ILE A 293 19.20 14.23 -14.95
CA ILE A 293 18.07 14.12 -14.03
C ILE A 293 17.95 15.44 -13.24
N GLN A 294 17.29 16.40 -13.86
CA GLN A 294 17.06 17.73 -13.28
C GLN A 294 15.60 17.91 -12.83
N HIS A 295 15.39 18.94 -12.02
CA HIS A 295 14.04 19.36 -11.66
C HIS A 295 13.33 19.97 -12.87
N VAL A 296 12.28 19.30 -13.34
CA VAL A 296 11.50 19.71 -14.51
C VAL A 296 10.02 19.87 -14.14
N ARG A 297 9.37 20.89 -14.73
CA ARG A 297 7.94 21.20 -14.45
C ARG A 297 7.00 20.67 -15.52
N TYR A 298 7.40 20.75 -16.79
CA TYR A 298 6.53 20.36 -17.90
C TYR A 298 6.46 18.84 -18.03
N ILE A 299 5.28 18.34 -18.38
CA ILE A 299 5.05 16.89 -18.53
C ILE A 299 5.93 16.26 -19.59
N ARG A 300 6.27 16.99 -20.67
CA ARG A 300 7.17 16.50 -21.73
C ARG A 300 8.58 16.24 -21.20
N ASP A 301 9.11 17.16 -20.40
CA ASP A 301 10.43 17.03 -19.80
C ASP A 301 10.46 15.92 -18.72
N ARG A 302 9.37 15.77 -17.96
CA ARG A 302 9.20 14.68 -16.98
C ARG A 302 9.22 13.32 -17.65
N ILE A 303 8.59 13.18 -18.82
CA ILE A 303 8.65 11.95 -19.64
C ILE A 303 10.08 11.61 -20.02
N VAL A 304 10.84 12.58 -20.54
CA VAL A 304 12.24 12.37 -20.93
C VAL A 304 13.10 11.97 -19.73
N ARG A 305 12.91 12.63 -18.57
CA ARG A 305 13.59 12.27 -17.33
C ARG A 305 13.28 10.84 -16.87
N CYS A 306 12.02 10.41 -16.94
CA CYS A 306 11.65 9.03 -16.61
C CYS A 306 12.29 8.01 -17.55
N GLN A 307 12.39 8.32 -18.85
CA GLN A 307 13.09 7.45 -19.80
C GLN A 307 14.56 7.27 -19.42
N HIS A 308 15.28 8.38 -19.16
CA HIS A 308 16.66 8.33 -18.68
C HIS A 308 16.82 7.55 -17.37
N PHE A 309 15.87 7.67 -16.45
CA PHE A 309 15.88 6.93 -15.20
C PHE A 309 15.68 5.42 -15.39
N VAL A 310 14.74 5.00 -16.24
CA VAL A 310 14.54 3.59 -16.56
C VAL A 310 15.76 3.00 -17.26
N ASP A 311 16.36 3.74 -18.19
CA ASP A 311 17.59 3.32 -18.88
C ASP A 311 18.78 3.20 -17.91
N TYR A 312 18.86 4.09 -16.92
CA TYR A 312 19.84 3.98 -15.83
C TYR A 312 19.63 2.71 -14.98
N LEU A 313 18.39 2.40 -14.61
CA LEU A 313 18.07 1.19 -13.87
C LEU A 313 18.36 -0.08 -14.70
N ASP A 314 18.05 -0.09 -15.99
CA ASP A 314 18.44 -1.20 -16.89
C ASP A 314 19.96 -1.43 -16.86
N ASN A 315 20.74 -0.36 -16.97
CA ASN A 315 22.20 -0.43 -16.89
C ASN A 315 22.69 -0.92 -15.51
N ALA A 316 22.01 -0.53 -14.42
CA ALA A 316 22.31 -1.04 -13.09
C ALA A 316 22.02 -2.55 -12.99
N MET A 317 20.92 -3.02 -13.59
CA MET A 317 20.51 -4.43 -13.57
C MET A 317 21.46 -5.35 -14.34
N LEU A 318 22.25 -4.83 -15.31
CA LEU A 318 23.27 -5.64 -16.02
C LEU A 318 24.33 -6.26 -15.10
N THR A 319 24.49 -5.73 -13.88
CA THR A 319 25.41 -6.29 -12.88
C THR A 319 24.83 -7.50 -12.13
N MET A 320 23.51 -7.70 -12.20
CA MET A 320 22.80 -8.83 -11.62
C MET A 320 23.05 -10.11 -12.44
N LYS A 321 23.35 -11.22 -11.76
CA LYS A 321 23.62 -12.52 -12.41
C LYS A 321 22.44 -13.49 -12.35
N ASP A 322 21.37 -13.13 -11.65
CA ASP A 322 20.19 -13.96 -11.48
C ASP A 322 19.18 -13.70 -12.61
N ASP A 323 18.88 -14.74 -13.38
CA ASP A 323 17.97 -14.66 -14.54
C ASP A 323 16.55 -14.31 -14.10
N ASP A 324 16.09 -14.86 -12.98
CA ASP A 324 14.76 -14.61 -12.41
C ASP A 324 14.60 -13.13 -12.02
N ALA A 325 15.58 -12.54 -11.34
CA ALA A 325 15.59 -11.13 -10.96
C ALA A 325 15.63 -10.21 -12.19
N THR A 326 16.46 -10.57 -13.18
CA THR A 326 16.61 -9.81 -14.42
C THR A 326 15.31 -9.83 -15.23
N LEU A 327 14.66 -10.99 -15.34
CA LEU A 327 13.37 -11.14 -16.02
C LEU A 327 12.26 -10.35 -15.33
N ALA A 328 12.19 -10.41 -14.00
CA ALA A 328 11.19 -9.68 -13.22
C ALA A 328 11.29 -8.16 -13.44
N TRP A 329 12.51 -7.62 -13.49
CA TRP A 329 12.72 -6.21 -13.82
C TRP A 329 12.43 -5.90 -15.29
N ALA A 330 12.85 -6.74 -16.23
CA ALA A 330 12.61 -6.51 -17.65
C ALA A 330 11.11 -6.40 -17.99
N GLU A 331 10.25 -7.17 -17.32
CA GLU A 331 8.79 -7.06 -17.47
C GLU A 331 8.26 -5.70 -16.98
N VAL A 332 8.73 -5.23 -15.82
CA VAL A 332 8.38 -3.92 -15.26
C VAL A 332 8.86 -2.81 -16.19
N ALA A 333 10.14 -2.82 -16.58
CA ALA A 333 10.74 -1.81 -17.44
C ALA A 333 10.02 -1.71 -18.80
N ARG A 334 9.62 -2.84 -19.39
CA ARG A 334 8.79 -2.87 -20.61
C ARG A 334 7.45 -2.18 -20.38
N THR A 335 6.76 -2.51 -19.29
CA THR A 335 5.42 -1.96 -18.99
C THR A 335 5.47 -0.45 -18.72
N VAL A 336 6.49 0.02 -18.00
CA VAL A 336 6.72 1.46 -17.77
C VAL A 336 6.94 2.20 -19.09
N ARG A 337 7.75 1.65 -19.99
CA ARG A 337 8.00 2.26 -21.32
C ARG A 337 6.72 2.32 -22.15
N GLU A 338 5.89 1.29 -22.12
CA GLU A 338 4.58 1.29 -22.79
C GLU A 338 3.66 2.39 -22.23
N ASP A 339 3.62 2.58 -20.91
CA ASP A 339 2.84 3.65 -20.28
C ASP A 339 3.38 5.04 -20.64
N ILE A 340 4.71 5.22 -20.63
CA ILE A 340 5.35 6.47 -21.05
C ILE A 340 4.97 6.84 -22.49
N GLU A 341 5.06 5.89 -23.44
CA GLU A 341 4.71 6.14 -24.84
C GLU A 341 3.21 6.40 -25.02
N TYR A 342 2.35 5.72 -24.24
CA TYR A 342 0.92 6.01 -24.22
C TYR A 342 0.63 7.45 -23.78
N ILE A 343 1.29 7.93 -22.72
CA ILE A 343 1.12 9.31 -22.22
C ILE A 343 1.65 10.32 -23.24
N LYS A 344 2.82 10.05 -23.83
CA LYS A 344 3.43 10.89 -24.87
C LYS A 344 2.49 11.06 -26.06
N ALA A 345 1.91 9.98 -26.58
CA ALA A 345 0.94 10.01 -27.68
C ALA A 345 -0.34 10.80 -27.34
N ARG A 346 -0.77 10.83 -26.06
CA ARG A 346 -1.93 11.63 -25.62
C ARG A 346 -1.61 13.11 -25.52
N ILE A 347 -0.36 13.47 -25.22
CA ILE A 347 0.09 14.87 -25.16
C ILE A 347 0.25 15.44 -26.56
N GLU A 348 0.69 14.65 -27.54
CA GLU A 348 0.84 15.09 -28.93
C GLU A 348 -0.52 15.31 -29.64
N LYS A 349 -1.57 14.62 -29.19
CA LYS A 349 -2.95 14.78 -29.69
C LYS A 349 -3.70 15.98 -29.10
N LYS A 350 -3.14 16.64 -28.08
CA LYS A 350 -3.68 17.85 -27.45
C LYS A 350 -2.89 19.06 -27.89
#